data_AF-A0A8X8D8K8-F1
#
_entry.id   AF-A0A8X8D8K8-F1
#
_cell.length_a   1.000
_cell.length_b   1.000
_cell.length_c   1.000
_cell.angle_alpha   90.00
_cell.angle_beta   90.00
_cell.angle_gamma   90.00
#
_symmetry.space_group_name_H-M   'P 1'
#
loop_
_entity.id
_entity.type
_entity.pdbx_description
1 polymer ?
#
loop_
_entity_poly.entity_id
_entity_poly.type
_entity_poly.pdbx_seq_one_letter_code
_entity_poly.pdbx_strand_id
1 'polypeptide(L)'
;MEGSFAKELYSESLQLSNAELGSKPIANGDLQDDGGSLWDDSVEELDRESDLDREWQRRHDQFHTIGYRDGLIAGKEDSAQEGFNVGFKQSVLVGYNWGVVRGVTSVVACLPDDLKEKLIETQEKRNKFQGLYESVHSISTVDALKFFHDDILRKKAMEQRELEKASSDVARMNKDDSSCCSNLENYVGELQSLLLDSPTIKSHLSVKATPVQN
;
A
#
# COMPACT_ATOMS: atom_id res chain seq x y z
N MET A 1 7.51 -15.24 -0.86
CA MET A 1 6.35 -15.11 0.05
C MET A 1 5.40 -14.15 -0.61
N GLU A 2 4.86 -14.55 -1.76
CA GLU A 2 4.23 -13.63 -2.72
C GLU A 2 2.97 -14.30 -3.22
N GLY A 3 1.83 -13.68 -2.95
CA GLY A 3 0.52 -14.18 -3.31
C GLY A 3 -0.29 -14.69 -2.13
N SER A 4 -0.86 -13.79 -1.32
CA SER A 4 -2.05 -14.15 -0.55
C SER A 4 -2.89 -13.01 0.00
N PHE A 5 -2.47 -11.74 0.02
CA PHE A 5 -3.31 -10.72 0.66
C PHE A 5 -4.67 -10.55 -0.05
N ALA A 6 -4.66 -10.38 -1.38
CA ALA A 6 -5.89 -10.37 -2.17
C ALA A 6 -6.65 -11.70 -2.05
N LYS A 7 -5.94 -12.82 -2.00
CA LYS A 7 -6.55 -14.14 -1.93
C LYS A 7 -7.28 -14.35 -0.60
N GLU A 8 -6.75 -13.82 0.49
CA GLU A 8 -7.31 -13.82 1.84
C GLU A 8 -8.47 -12.83 1.97
N LEU A 9 -8.39 -11.66 1.31
CA LEU A 9 -9.51 -10.74 1.24
C LEU A 9 -10.70 -11.30 0.47
N TYR A 10 -10.47 -12.03 -0.62
CA TYR A 10 -11.56 -12.47 -1.50
C TYR A 10 -11.95 -13.95 -1.33
N SER A 11 -11.22 -14.72 -0.51
CA SER A 11 -11.46 -16.15 -0.31
C SER A 11 -12.82 -16.46 0.34
N GLU A 12 -13.26 -15.66 1.30
CA GLU A 12 -14.53 -15.91 1.99
C GLU A 12 -15.74 -15.71 1.06
N SER A 13 -15.69 -14.70 0.19
CA SER A 13 -16.72 -14.45 -0.82
C SER A 13 -16.83 -15.56 -1.87
N LEU A 14 -15.71 -16.21 -2.19
CA LEU A 14 -15.62 -17.32 -3.15
C LEU A 14 -16.05 -18.67 -2.55
N GLN A 15 -16.00 -18.82 -1.23
CA GLN A 15 -16.52 -20.01 -0.54
C GLN A 15 -18.05 -20.00 -0.45
N LEU A 16 -18.65 -18.82 -0.28
CA LEU A 16 -20.11 -18.66 -0.29
C LEU A 16 -20.74 -19.06 -1.65
N SER A 17 -20.03 -18.88 -2.77
CA SER A 17 -20.54 -19.27 -4.09
C SER A 17 -20.62 -20.79 -4.32
N ASN A 18 -19.86 -21.59 -3.56
CA ASN A 18 -19.83 -23.05 -3.75
C ASN A 18 -20.82 -23.80 -2.84
N ALA A 19 -21.32 -23.17 -1.78
CA ALA A 19 -22.25 -23.81 -0.84
C ALA A 19 -23.71 -23.82 -1.34
N GLU A 20 -24.10 -22.91 -2.24
CA GLU A 20 -25.48 -22.80 -2.74
C GLU A 20 -25.73 -23.45 -4.12
N LEU A 21 -24.68 -23.85 -4.86
CA LEU A 21 -24.79 -24.55 -6.16
C LEU A 21 -24.94 -26.07 -5.97
N GLY A 22 -25.98 -26.48 -5.25
CA GLY A 22 -26.40 -27.87 -5.12
C GLY A 22 -27.58 -28.23 -6.04
N SER A 23 -27.56 -27.84 -7.32
CA SER A 23 -28.64 -28.15 -8.27
C SER A 23 -28.32 -29.40 -9.08
N LYS A 24 -29.14 -30.45 -8.90
CA LYS A 24 -29.04 -31.76 -9.59
C LYS A 24 -29.18 -31.60 -11.12
N PRO A 25 -28.52 -32.44 -11.94
CA PRO A 25 -28.68 -32.42 -13.39
C PRO A 25 -30.04 -33.00 -13.79
N ILE A 26 -30.77 -32.29 -14.65
CA ILE A 26 -32.01 -32.75 -15.29
C ILE A 26 -31.63 -33.76 -16.39
N ALA A 27 -32.21 -34.96 -16.31
CA ALA A 27 -32.03 -36.03 -17.29
C ALA A 27 -32.90 -35.78 -18.54
N ASN A 28 -32.29 -35.89 -19.71
CA ASN A 28 -32.96 -35.86 -21.01
C ASN A 28 -33.64 -37.20 -21.32
N GLY A 29 -34.81 -37.12 -21.98
CA GLY A 29 -35.53 -38.21 -22.66
C GLY A 29 -36.99 -37.78 -22.83
N ASP A 30 -37.73 -38.04 -23.91
CA ASP A 30 -37.54 -38.70 -25.20
C ASP A 30 -38.79 -38.33 -26.07
N LEU A 31 -38.70 -38.52 -27.37
CA LEU A 31 -39.60 -38.15 -28.48
C LEU A 31 -41.12 -38.39 -28.32
N GLN A 32 -41.95 -37.49 -28.92
CA GLN A 32 -42.85 -37.87 -30.03
C GLN A 32 -43.51 -36.72 -30.80
N ASP A 33 -43.67 -37.04 -32.08
CA ASP A 33 -44.27 -36.42 -33.27
C ASP A 33 -45.78 -36.11 -33.16
N ASP A 34 -46.25 -34.98 -33.71
CA ASP A 34 -47.36 -34.92 -34.69
C ASP A 34 -47.55 -33.47 -35.20
N GLY A 35 -47.90 -33.35 -36.49
CA GLY A 35 -47.80 -32.13 -37.28
C GLY A 35 -48.97 -31.14 -37.19
N GLY A 36 -48.75 -29.95 -37.76
CA GLY A 36 -49.81 -28.98 -38.02
C GLY A 36 -49.29 -27.56 -38.23
N SER A 37 -49.12 -27.16 -39.49
CA SER A 37 -48.87 -25.76 -39.85
C SER A 37 -50.16 -24.96 -39.68
N LEU A 38 -50.17 -23.99 -38.78
CA LEU A 38 -51.09 -22.86 -38.84
C LEU A 38 -50.40 -21.65 -38.26
N TRP A 39 -50.12 -20.66 -39.12
CA TRP A 39 -49.67 -19.35 -38.73
C TRP A 39 -50.81 -18.67 -37.96
N ASP A 40 -50.89 -18.98 -36.67
CA ASP A 40 -51.84 -18.37 -35.75
C ASP A 40 -51.22 -17.09 -35.17
N ASP A 41 -51.53 -15.98 -35.83
CA ASP A 41 -51.22 -14.59 -35.45
C ASP A 41 -51.98 -14.15 -34.17
N SER A 42 -52.15 -15.07 -33.22
CA SER A 42 -52.81 -14.86 -31.93
C SER A 42 -52.23 -15.71 -30.78
N VAL A 43 -51.25 -16.59 -31.05
CA VAL A 43 -50.47 -17.26 -29.99
C VAL A 43 -49.17 -16.54 -29.64
N GLU A 44 -48.70 -15.61 -30.48
CA GLU A 44 -47.47 -14.87 -30.22
C GLU A 44 -47.54 -14.02 -28.95
N GLU A 45 -48.71 -13.52 -28.55
CA GLU A 45 -48.82 -12.60 -27.40
C GLU A 45 -48.73 -13.34 -26.05
N LEU A 46 -49.32 -14.54 -25.92
CA LEU A 46 -49.21 -15.39 -24.73
C LEU A 46 -47.82 -16.03 -24.60
N ASP A 47 -47.21 -16.44 -25.72
CA ASP A 47 -45.86 -17.01 -25.72
C ASP A 47 -44.81 -15.94 -25.38
N ARG A 48 -45.00 -14.69 -25.87
CA ARG A 48 -44.18 -13.53 -25.49
C ARG A 48 -44.27 -13.19 -24.01
N GLU A 49 -45.44 -13.22 -23.37
CA GLU A 49 -45.55 -12.99 -21.92
C GLU A 49 -44.83 -14.06 -21.10
N SER A 50 -44.94 -15.33 -21.51
CA SER A 50 -44.23 -16.44 -20.85
C SER A 50 -42.71 -16.40 -21.07
N ASP A 51 -42.28 -15.94 -22.24
CA ASP A 51 -40.89 -15.71 -22.59
C ASP A 51 -40.28 -14.56 -21.78
N LEU A 52 -41.04 -13.47 -21.62
CA LEU A 52 -40.66 -12.33 -20.79
C LEU A 52 -40.56 -12.72 -19.31
N ASP A 53 -41.47 -13.53 -18.79
CA ASP A 53 -41.43 -14.03 -17.40
C ASP A 53 -40.23 -14.97 -17.18
N ARG A 54 -39.99 -15.91 -18.12
CA ARG A 54 -38.81 -16.79 -18.09
C ARG A 54 -37.50 -16.00 -18.14
N GLU A 55 -37.43 -15.00 -19.01
CA GLU A 55 -36.27 -14.12 -19.11
C GLU A 55 -36.08 -13.25 -17.86
N TRP A 56 -37.18 -12.77 -17.27
CA TRP A 56 -37.16 -12.02 -16.02
C TRP A 56 -36.64 -12.88 -14.86
N GLN A 57 -37.15 -14.10 -14.71
CA GLN A 57 -36.69 -15.06 -13.69
C GLN A 57 -35.21 -15.38 -13.86
N ARG A 58 -34.77 -15.63 -15.10
CA ARG A 58 -33.35 -15.87 -15.40
C ARG A 58 -32.47 -14.68 -15.02
N ARG A 59 -32.88 -13.44 -15.32
CA ARG A 59 -32.12 -12.24 -14.91
C ARG A 59 -32.20 -12.03 -13.40
N HIS A 60 -33.32 -12.31 -12.77
CA HIS A 60 -33.46 -12.25 -11.32
C HIS A 60 -32.49 -13.21 -10.63
N ASP A 61 -32.50 -14.49 -10.98
CA ASP A 61 -31.61 -15.51 -10.41
C ASP A 61 -30.13 -15.16 -10.60
N GLN A 62 -29.78 -14.58 -11.76
CA GLN A 62 -28.41 -14.17 -12.06
C GLN A 62 -27.96 -12.89 -11.34
N PHE A 63 -28.86 -11.90 -11.16
CA PHE A 63 -28.48 -10.54 -10.77
C PHE A 63 -29.08 -10.04 -9.43
N HIS A 64 -30.00 -10.77 -8.78
CA HIS A 64 -30.70 -10.28 -7.58
C HIS A 64 -29.78 -9.95 -6.40
N THR A 65 -28.61 -10.61 -6.29
CA THR A 65 -27.61 -10.28 -5.25
C THR A 65 -26.44 -9.46 -5.76
N ILE A 66 -26.37 -9.15 -7.07
CA ILE A 66 -25.15 -8.54 -7.65
C ILE A 66 -24.88 -7.17 -7.03
N GLY A 67 -25.90 -6.33 -6.83
CA GLY A 67 -25.71 -5.04 -6.16
C GLY A 67 -25.24 -5.14 -4.70
N TYR A 68 -25.67 -6.17 -3.97
CA TYR A 68 -25.20 -6.40 -2.59
C TYR A 68 -23.74 -6.87 -2.56
N ARG A 69 -23.37 -7.78 -3.46
CA ARG A 69 -21.98 -8.25 -3.60
C ARG A 69 -21.05 -7.11 -4.00
N ASP A 70 -21.47 -6.31 -4.98
CA ASP A 70 -20.70 -5.17 -5.47
C ASP A 70 -20.54 -4.10 -4.38
N GLY A 71 -21.61 -3.81 -3.62
CA GLY A 71 -21.54 -2.92 -2.46
C GLY A 71 -20.57 -3.39 -1.37
N LEU A 72 -20.52 -4.70 -1.08
CA LEU A 72 -19.55 -5.26 -0.13
C LEU A 72 -18.10 -5.16 -0.63
N ILE A 73 -17.88 -5.43 -1.92
CA ILE A 73 -16.55 -5.33 -2.53
C ILE A 73 -16.10 -3.87 -2.55
N ALA A 74 -16.95 -2.95 -3.02
CA ALA A 74 -16.68 -1.52 -3.06
C ALA A 74 -16.36 -0.97 -1.66
N GLY A 75 -17.15 -1.30 -0.64
CA GLY A 75 -16.86 -0.85 0.73
C GLY A 75 -15.54 -1.41 1.30
N LYS A 76 -15.19 -2.65 0.95
CA LYS A 76 -13.91 -3.25 1.34
C LYS A 76 -12.72 -2.60 0.61
N GLU A 77 -12.90 -2.29 -0.66
CA GLU A 77 -11.89 -1.59 -1.46
C GLU A 77 -11.68 -0.16 -0.98
N ASP A 78 -12.76 0.59 -0.72
CA ASP A 78 -12.71 1.97 -0.21
C ASP A 78 -11.93 2.04 1.13
N SER A 79 -12.25 1.15 2.07
CA SER A 79 -11.55 1.10 3.36
C SER A 79 -10.08 0.67 3.23
N ALA A 80 -9.77 -0.27 2.33
CA ALA A 80 -8.38 -0.65 2.05
C ALA A 80 -7.60 0.49 1.40
N GLN A 81 -8.22 1.26 0.52
CA GLN A 81 -7.60 2.39 -0.17
C GLN A 81 -7.29 3.54 0.79
N GLU A 82 -8.17 3.82 1.76
CA GLU A 82 -7.90 4.80 2.81
C GLU A 82 -6.62 4.41 3.60
N GLY A 83 -6.53 3.16 4.04
CA GLY A 83 -5.35 2.63 4.74
C GLY A 83 -4.08 2.71 3.89
N PHE A 84 -4.17 2.37 2.60
CA PHE A 84 -3.06 2.50 1.66
C PHE A 84 -2.61 3.95 1.52
N ASN A 85 -3.53 4.89 1.34
CA ASN A 85 -3.22 6.31 1.17
C ASN A 85 -2.48 6.88 2.38
N VAL A 86 -2.88 6.49 3.59
CA VAL A 86 -2.18 6.88 4.84
C VAL A 86 -0.78 6.30 4.87
N GLY A 87 -0.63 4.98 4.63
CA GLY A 87 0.67 4.33 4.62
C GLY A 87 1.61 4.86 3.52
N PHE A 88 1.06 5.19 2.36
CA PHE A 88 1.81 5.81 1.26
C PHE A 88 2.34 7.18 1.65
N LYS A 89 1.50 8.07 2.21
CA LYS A 89 1.93 9.40 2.68
C LYS A 89 3.05 9.31 3.72
N GLN A 90 2.97 8.35 4.64
CA GLN A 90 3.98 8.15 5.69
C GLN A 90 5.29 7.56 5.13
N SER A 91 5.21 6.64 4.17
CA SER A 91 6.37 5.92 3.66
C SER A 91 7.17 6.67 2.60
N VAL A 92 6.54 7.50 1.76
CA VAL A 92 7.21 8.16 0.63
C VAL A 92 8.43 8.97 1.06
N LEU A 93 8.29 9.82 2.08
CA LEU A 93 9.38 10.68 2.53
C LEU A 93 10.52 9.87 3.15
N VAL A 94 10.19 8.89 3.99
CA VAL A 94 11.19 8.03 4.64
C VAL A 94 11.93 7.17 3.62
N GLY A 95 11.19 6.58 2.68
CA GLY A 95 11.76 5.78 1.59
C GLY A 95 12.65 6.60 0.66
N TYR A 96 12.23 7.83 0.32
CA TYR A 96 13.05 8.77 -0.46
C TYR A 96 14.36 9.08 0.26
N ASN A 97 14.30 9.48 1.53
CA ASN A 97 15.48 9.83 2.31
C ASN A 97 16.44 8.63 2.45
N TRP A 98 15.91 7.43 2.71
CA TRP A 98 16.69 6.20 2.76
C TRP A 98 17.38 5.89 1.42
N GLY A 99 16.64 6.06 0.31
CA GLY A 99 17.18 5.91 -1.04
C GLY A 99 18.32 6.90 -1.33
N VAL A 100 18.18 8.15 -0.90
CA VAL A 100 19.23 9.16 -1.05
C VAL A 100 20.47 8.77 -0.25
N VAL A 101 20.32 8.32 1.00
CA VAL A 101 21.45 7.89 1.82
C VAL A 101 22.21 6.74 1.16
N ARG A 102 21.50 5.70 0.72
CA ARG A 102 22.08 4.58 -0.04
C ARG A 102 22.77 5.04 -1.31
N GLY A 103 22.12 5.90 -2.10
CA GLY A 103 22.63 6.38 -3.38
C GLY A 103 23.90 7.21 -3.24
N VAL A 104 23.89 8.24 -2.38
CA VAL A 104 25.04 9.13 -2.19
C VAL A 104 26.23 8.37 -1.63
N THR A 105 26.02 7.54 -0.61
CA THR A 105 27.11 6.73 -0.03
C THR A 105 27.68 5.73 -1.03
N SER A 106 26.84 5.12 -1.88
CA SER A 106 27.29 4.24 -2.97
C SER A 106 28.15 4.97 -3.99
N VAL A 107 27.69 6.13 -4.46
CA VAL A 107 28.45 6.94 -5.42
C VAL A 107 29.80 7.30 -4.81
N VAL A 108 29.82 7.81 -3.58
CA VAL A 108 31.05 8.17 -2.89
C VAL A 108 31.97 6.95 -2.75
N ALA A 109 31.46 5.77 -2.40
CA ALA A 109 32.27 4.55 -2.29
C ALA A 109 32.84 4.08 -3.64
N CYS A 110 32.10 4.24 -4.74
CA CYS A 110 32.52 3.80 -6.07
C CYS A 110 33.45 4.79 -6.82
N LEU A 111 33.63 6.01 -6.33
CA LEU A 111 34.50 6.99 -6.98
C LEU A 111 35.99 6.54 -6.95
N PRO A 112 36.79 6.88 -7.98
CA PRO A 112 38.24 6.72 -7.94
C PRO A 112 38.87 7.57 -6.83
N ASP A 113 39.97 7.09 -6.25
CA ASP A 113 40.62 7.76 -5.10
C ASP A 113 41.05 9.19 -5.43
N ASP A 114 41.59 9.44 -6.63
CA ASP A 114 41.95 10.79 -7.10
C ASP A 114 40.78 11.79 -7.06
N LEU A 115 39.57 11.31 -7.34
CA LEU A 115 38.36 12.14 -7.36
C LEU A 115 37.74 12.24 -5.97
N LYS A 116 37.81 11.18 -5.17
CA LYS A 116 37.43 11.20 -3.75
C LYS A 116 38.27 12.20 -2.97
N GLU A 117 39.57 12.25 -3.21
CA GLU A 117 40.49 13.18 -2.55
C GLU A 117 40.20 14.64 -2.90
N LYS A 118 39.81 14.91 -4.15
CA LYS A 118 39.39 16.26 -4.59
C LYS A 118 38.04 16.67 -4.03
N LEU A 119 37.12 15.71 -3.86
CA LEU A 119 35.76 15.97 -3.39
C LEU A 119 35.70 16.07 -1.86
N ILE A 120 36.49 15.25 -1.18
CA ILE A 120 36.57 15.13 0.28
C ILE A 120 38.06 15.23 0.66
N GLU A 121 38.49 16.44 1.00
CA GLU A 121 39.92 16.74 1.23
C GLU A 121 40.50 15.98 2.42
N THR A 122 39.72 15.79 3.49
CA THR A 122 40.18 15.19 4.75
C THR A 122 40.02 13.66 4.76
N GLN A 123 41.09 12.92 5.08
CA GLN A 123 41.05 11.45 5.22
C GLN A 123 40.03 10.99 6.27
N GLU A 124 39.87 11.70 7.38
CA GLU A 124 38.90 11.37 8.42
C GLU A 124 37.46 11.36 7.86
N LYS A 125 37.12 12.33 7.01
CA LYS A 125 35.80 12.41 6.37
C LYS A 125 35.59 11.26 5.39
N ARG A 126 36.63 10.91 4.61
CA ARG A 126 36.60 9.74 3.71
C ARG A 126 36.31 8.46 4.49
N ASN A 127 36.97 8.27 5.63
CA ASN A 127 36.71 7.12 6.51
C ASN A 127 35.29 7.12 7.07
N LYS A 128 34.74 8.29 7.44
CA LYS A 128 33.33 8.42 7.90
C LYS A 128 32.34 8.06 6.80
N PHE A 129 32.53 8.55 5.57
CA PHE A 129 31.70 8.18 4.43
C PHE A 129 31.76 6.68 4.12
N GLN A 130 32.95 6.08 4.23
CA GLN A 130 33.12 4.63 4.05
C GLN A 130 32.39 3.84 5.14
N GLY A 131 32.53 4.23 6.41
CA GLY A 131 31.82 3.59 7.52
C GLY A 131 30.30 3.73 7.42
N LEU A 132 29.81 4.89 6.95
CA LEU A 132 28.39 5.09 6.67
C LEU A 132 27.91 4.20 5.52
N TYR A 133 28.69 4.10 4.43
CA TYR A 133 28.40 3.21 3.31
C TYR A 133 28.26 1.75 3.78
N GLU A 134 29.23 1.26 4.56
CA GLU A 134 29.22 -0.12 5.08
C GLU A 134 28.02 -0.36 5.99
N SER A 135 27.72 0.58 6.90
CA SER A 135 26.57 0.49 7.81
C SER A 135 25.25 0.43 7.04
N VAL A 136 25.05 1.32 6.08
CA VAL A 136 23.82 1.44 5.29
C VAL A 136 23.65 0.27 4.31
N HIS A 137 24.74 -0.29 3.78
CA HIS A 137 24.70 -1.43 2.86
C HIS A 137 24.60 -2.78 3.57
N SER A 138 25.01 -2.85 4.84
CA SER A 138 24.77 -4.05 5.67
C SER A 138 23.28 -4.27 5.95
N ILE A 139 22.46 -3.22 5.88
CA ILE A 139 21.03 -3.28 6.12
C ILE A 139 20.31 -3.85 4.88
N SER A 140 19.62 -4.98 5.10
CA SER A 140 18.78 -5.59 4.08
C SER A 140 17.50 -4.77 3.84
N THR A 141 16.84 -5.00 2.70
CA THR A 141 15.55 -4.35 2.40
C THR A 141 14.46 -4.74 3.40
N VAL A 142 14.50 -5.97 3.91
CA VAL A 142 13.55 -6.49 4.91
C VAL A 142 13.79 -5.82 6.26
N ASP A 143 15.05 -5.67 6.68
CA ASP A 143 15.40 -5.02 7.94
C ASP A 143 15.07 -3.52 7.90
N ALA A 144 15.31 -2.86 6.76
CA ALA A 144 14.91 -1.46 6.57
C ALA A 144 13.39 -1.28 6.70
N LEU A 145 12.60 -2.19 6.12
CA LEU A 145 11.15 -2.18 6.27
C LEU A 145 10.72 -2.41 7.73
N LYS A 146 11.39 -3.32 8.43
CA LYS A 146 11.14 -3.56 9.86
C LYS A 146 11.44 -2.31 10.69
N PHE A 147 12.56 -1.63 10.45
CA PHE A 147 12.87 -0.37 11.13
C PHE A 147 11.83 0.72 10.89
N PHE A 148 11.29 0.81 9.66
CA PHE A 148 10.20 1.73 9.34
C PHE A 148 8.92 1.38 10.11
N HIS A 149 8.54 0.11 10.15
CA HIS A 149 7.37 -0.33 10.90
C HIS A 149 7.53 -0.05 12.41
N ASP A 150 8.69 -0.35 12.98
CA ASP A 150 8.99 -0.09 14.39
C ASP A 150 8.96 1.41 14.71
N ASP A 151 9.37 2.26 13.75
CA ASP A 151 9.27 3.72 13.86
C ASP A 151 7.81 4.20 13.87
N ILE A 152 6.96 3.65 12.99
CA ILE A 152 5.52 3.95 12.99
C ILE A 152 4.90 3.58 14.34
N LEU A 153 5.19 2.39 14.87
CA LEU A 153 4.67 1.95 16.16
C LEU A 153 5.12 2.86 17.29
N ARG A 154 6.37 3.30 17.27
CA ARG A 154 6.92 4.23 18.25
C ARG A 154 6.23 5.59 18.20
N LYS A 155 6.06 6.16 17.00
CA LYS A 155 5.37 7.43 16.78
C LYS A 155 3.93 7.37 17.29
N LYS A 156 3.21 6.29 16.96
CA LYS A 156 1.83 6.05 17.46
C LYS A 156 1.75 5.94 18.98
N ALA A 157 2.69 5.23 19.62
CA ALA A 157 2.74 5.10 21.07
C ALA A 157 3.02 6.44 21.77
N MET A 158 3.79 7.33 21.14
CA MET A 158 4.04 8.67 21.64
C MET A 158 2.81 9.56 21.54
N GLU A 159 2.13 9.56 20.39
CA GLU A 159 0.89 10.31 20.18
C GLU A 159 -0.18 9.95 21.22
N GLN A 160 -0.30 8.65 21.56
CA GLN A 160 -1.22 8.19 22.61
C GLN A 160 -0.85 8.73 24.00
N ARG A 161 0.45 8.75 24.34
CA ARG A 161 0.92 9.32 25.62
C ARG A 161 0.72 10.83 25.72
N GLU A 162 0.88 11.54 24.62
CA GLU A 162 0.67 13.00 24.59
C GLU A 162 -0.82 13.35 24.71
N LEU A 163 -1.71 12.55 24.12
CA LEU A 163 -3.17 12.64 24.33
C LEU A 163 -3.57 12.38 25.79
N GLU A 164 -2.95 11.38 26.44
CA GLU A 164 -3.19 11.09 27.86
C GLU A 164 -2.69 12.20 28.79
N LYS A 165 -1.52 12.80 28.49
CA LYS A 165 -0.98 13.94 29.25
C LYS A 165 -1.78 15.22 29.03
N ALA A 166 -2.30 15.45 27.83
CA ALA A 166 -3.15 16.61 27.54
C ALA A 166 -4.50 16.55 28.28
N SER A 167 -4.95 15.35 28.68
CA SER A 167 -6.13 15.17 29.55
C SER A 167 -5.83 15.42 31.03
N SER A 168 -4.56 15.49 31.45
CA SER A 168 -4.15 15.77 32.82
C SER A 168 -3.39 17.10 32.87
N ASP A 169 -4.10 18.20 33.07
CA ASP A 169 -3.52 19.53 33.25
C ASP A 169 -2.51 19.55 34.42
N VAL A 170 -1.21 19.50 34.10
CA VAL A 170 -0.15 20.18 34.87
C VAL A 170 0.88 20.71 33.89
N ALA A 171 0.95 22.03 33.81
CA ALA A 171 1.98 22.77 33.12
C ALA A 171 3.36 22.32 33.56
N ARG A 172 4.11 21.68 32.66
CA ARG A 172 5.55 21.58 32.77
C ARG A 172 6.17 21.74 31.38
N MET A 173 6.75 22.93 31.17
CA MET A 173 7.65 23.22 30.08
C MET A 173 8.87 22.30 30.20
N ASN A 174 8.79 21.12 29.60
CA ASN A 174 9.97 20.33 29.31
C ASN A 174 10.21 20.47 27.81
N LYS A 175 11.18 21.33 27.51
CA LYS A 175 11.87 21.39 26.23
C LYS A 175 12.81 20.20 26.19
N ASP A 176 12.25 18.99 26.17
CA ASP A 176 13.04 17.79 26.02
C ASP A 176 13.34 17.67 24.53
N ASP A 177 14.59 17.94 24.19
CA ASP A 177 15.26 17.51 22.97
C ASP A 177 15.26 15.97 22.90
N SER A 178 14.08 15.33 22.89
CA SER A 178 13.98 13.90 22.69
C SER A 178 14.25 13.66 21.21
N SER A 179 15.52 13.46 20.84
CA SER A 179 15.89 13.09 19.48
C SER A 179 15.29 11.71 19.17
N CYS A 180 14.02 11.71 18.78
CA CYS A 180 13.23 10.56 18.34
C CYS A 180 13.61 10.18 16.91
N CYS A 181 14.88 10.34 16.54
CA CYS A 181 15.35 9.98 15.23
C CYS A 181 15.26 8.46 15.11
N SER A 182 14.45 8.00 14.17
CA SER A 182 14.46 6.59 13.78
C SER A 182 15.88 6.18 13.37
N ASN A 183 16.21 4.88 13.42
CA ASN A 183 17.52 4.40 12.95
C ASN A 183 17.81 4.89 11.52
N LEU A 184 16.77 4.99 10.69
CA LEU A 184 16.82 5.51 9.33
C LEU A 184 17.08 7.02 9.28
N GLU A 185 16.37 7.81 10.10
CA GLU A 185 16.56 9.26 10.20
C GLU A 185 17.96 9.62 10.75
N ASN A 186 18.54 8.79 11.62
CA ASN A 186 19.92 8.97 12.09
C ASN A 186 20.92 8.94 10.93
N TYR A 187 20.83 7.94 10.04
CA TYR A 187 21.71 7.87 8.87
C TYR A 187 21.52 9.05 7.91
N VAL A 188 20.30 9.59 7.81
CA VAL A 188 20.01 10.79 7.04
C VAL A 188 20.69 12.01 7.67
N GLY A 189 20.61 12.16 8.99
CA GLY A 189 21.29 13.23 9.73
C GLY A 189 22.81 13.13 9.65
N GLU A 190 23.36 11.92 9.77
CA GLU A 190 24.80 11.65 9.58
C GLU A 190 25.25 12.03 8.17
N LEU A 191 24.51 11.64 7.13
CA LEU A 191 24.85 12.04 5.77
C LEU A 191 24.77 13.57 5.59
N GLN A 192 23.73 14.22 6.11
CA GLN A 192 23.56 15.67 6.00
C GLN A 192 24.69 16.43 6.70
N SER A 193 25.11 16.01 7.89
CA SER A 193 26.25 16.62 8.59
C SER A 193 27.55 16.48 7.79
N LEU A 194 27.83 15.28 7.24
CA LEU A 194 29.01 15.05 6.41
C LEU A 194 29.02 15.86 5.10
N LEU A 195 27.84 16.10 4.52
CA LEU A 195 27.68 16.93 3.32
C LEU A 195 27.84 18.42 3.62
N LEU A 196 27.29 18.91 4.74
CA LEU A 196 27.46 20.31 5.16
C LEU A 196 28.92 20.64 5.47
N ASP A 197 29.65 19.67 6.03
CA ASP A 197 31.08 19.78 6.29
C ASP A 197 31.93 19.73 5.00
N SER A 198 31.34 19.40 3.85
CA SER A 198 32.02 19.25 2.56
C SER A 198 31.37 20.15 1.50
N PRO A 199 31.63 21.47 1.52
CA PRO A 199 30.93 22.46 0.69
C PRO A 199 31.11 22.29 -0.82
N THR A 200 32.09 21.48 -1.24
CA THR A 200 32.33 21.08 -2.64
C THR A 200 31.20 20.21 -3.20
N ILE A 201 30.49 19.47 -2.33
CA ILE A 201 29.34 18.63 -2.69
C ILE A 201 28.06 19.45 -2.49
N LYS A 202 27.63 20.18 -3.51
CA LYS A 202 26.29 20.80 -3.49
C LYS A 202 25.22 19.73 -3.66
N SER A 203 24.73 19.18 -2.56
CA SER A 203 23.48 18.43 -2.55
C SER A 203 22.31 19.39 -2.38
N HIS A 204 21.49 19.57 -3.42
CA HIS A 204 20.17 20.22 -3.29
C HIS A 204 19.20 19.24 -2.59
N LEU A 205 19.41 18.99 -1.31
CA LEU A 205 18.60 18.08 -0.48
C LEU A 205 17.31 18.73 0.07
N SER A 206 17.06 20.00 -0.23
CA SER A 206 15.88 20.71 0.25
C SER A 206 14.67 20.44 -0.66
N VAL A 207 13.96 19.34 -0.40
CA VAL A 207 12.55 19.27 -0.75
C VAL A 207 11.79 19.98 0.36
N LYS A 208 11.59 21.29 0.20
CA LYS A 208 10.56 21.99 0.97
C LYS A 208 9.23 21.37 0.58
N ALA A 209 8.62 20.63 1.50
CA ALA A 209 7.20 20.31 1.42
C ALA A 209 6.44 21.64 1.44
N THR A 210 6.05 22.13 0.26
CA THR A 210 5.06 23.19 0.15
C THR A 210 3.75 22.63 0.69
N PRO A 211 3.16 23.24 1.75
CA PRO A 211 1.83 22.85 2.17
C PRO A 211 0.89 23.21 1.02
N VAL A 212 0.24 22.20 0.45
CA VAL A 212 -0.90 22.42 -0.44
C VAL A 212 -1.99 23.02 0.44
N GLN A 213 -2.23 24.32 0.26
CA GLN A 213 -3.41 24.98 0.83
C GLN A 213 -4.63 24.41 0.10
N ASN A 214 -5.47 23.68 0.84
CA ASN A 214 -6.85 23.41 0.46
C ASN A 214 -7.68 24.68 0.62
#